data_AF-A0A9E5P5C4-F1
#
_entry.id   AF-A0A9E5P5C4-F1
#
_cell.length_a   1.000
_cell.length_b   1.000
_cell.length_c   1.000
_cell.angle_alpha   90.00
_cell.angle_beta   90.00
_cell.angle_gamma   90.00
#
_symmetry.space_group_name_H-M   'P 1'
#
loop_
_entity.id
_entity.type
_entity.pdbx_description
1 polymer ?
#
loop_
_entity_poly.entity_id
_entity_poly.type
_entity_poly.pdbx_seq_one_letter_code
_entity_poly.pdbx_strand_id
1 'polypeptide(L)'
;IVPIAAKTKRQSDQDAMNDSLAYMMREASMDPARYSGSARGVRAAIAQAKRERAKKYGLEYERFTDGQLTDSWATGVFPNVQLGLHPEGAFLMRFMPHPSDPERFYYDTMTLVRPVDDPDYAVPGWMGLPEGTDTSGEFRPDTEYVASGEPPNLGLVLDQDSELLPVVQKGLRSRGFAGPLWSEQEQRLRHFHKELDRYLGGEK
;
A
#
# COMPACT_ATOMS: atom_id res chain seq x y z
N ILE A 1 -5.54 7.21 5.22
CA ILE A 1 -6.11 5.85 5.39
C ILE A 1 -7.01 5.61 4.19
N VAL A 2 -6.81 4.51 3.48
CA VAL A 2 -7.65 4.16 2.33
C VAL A 2 -8.61 3.05 2.77
N PRO A 3 -9.93 3.29 2.80
CA PRO A 3 -10.88 2.27 3.17
C PRO A 3 -10.92 1.15 2.12
N ILE A 4 -10.71 -0.09 2.54
CA ILE A 4 -10.77 -1.28 1.66
C ILE A 4 -12.07 -2.06 1.92
N ALA A 5 -12.51 -2.88 0.95
CA ALA A 5 -13.75 -3.64 1.04
C ALA A 5 -15.00 -2.79 1.26
N ALA A 6 -14.99 -1.56 0.73
CA ALA A 6 -16.14 -0.67 0.67
C ALA A 6 -16.47 -0.31 -0.78
N LYS A 7 -17.76 -0.16 -1.10
CA LYS A 7 -18.18 0.42 -2.38
C LYS A 7 -17.95 1.94 -2.33
N THR A 8 -17.51 2.50 -3.44
CA THR A 8 -17.42 3.97 -3.59
C THR A 8 -18.81 4.57 -3.50
N LYS A 9 -18.94 5.74 -2.86
CA LYS A 9 -20.21 6.49 -2.76
C LYS A 9 -20.76 6.91 -4.14
N ARG A 10 -19.93 6.82 -5.20
CA ARG A 10 -20.32 7.12 -6.58
C ARG A 10 -21.12 5.99 -7.24
N GLN A 11 -21.13 4.79 -6.67
CA GLN A 11 -22.01 3.70 -7.13
C GLN A 11 -23.40 3.85 -6.50
N SER A 12 -24.45 3.76 -7.31
CA SER A 12 -25.83 3.90 -6.83
C SER A 12 -26.23 2.75 -5.89
N ASP A 13 -25.89 1.52 -6.27
CA ASP A 13 -26.09 0.34 -5.45
C ASP A 13 -24.98 0.25 -4.39
N GLN A 14 -25.35 0.26 -3.11
CA GLN A 14 -24.44 0.15 -1.97
C GLN A 14 -24.59 -1.15 -1.18
N ASP A 15 -25.51 -2.03 -1.60
CA ASP A 15 -25.95 -3.17 -0.80
C ASP A 15 -25.67 -4.51 -1.50
N ALA A 16 -25.70 -4.57 -2.84
CA ALA A 16 -25.36 -5.80 -3.54
C ALA A 16 -23.85 -6.05 -3.53
N MET A 17 -23.50 -7.32 -3.34
CA MET A 17 -22.16 -7.87 -3.53
C MET A 17 -21.70 -7.64 -4.97
N ASN A 18 -20.39 -7.41 -5.13
CA ASN A 18 -19.73 -7.36 -6.42
C ASN A 18 -18.45 -8.22 -6.38
N ASP A 19 -17.85 -8.41 -7.55
CA ASP A 19 -16.68 -9.28 -7.68
C ASP A 19 -15.48 -8.79 -6.88
N SER A 20 -15.28 -7.47 -6.77
CA SER A 20 -14.19 -6.89 -5.98
C SER A 20 -14.34 -7.20 -4.48
N LEU A 21 -15.55 -7.11 -3.92
CA LEU A 21 -15.81 -7.47 -2.54
C LEU A 21 -15.65 -8.98 -2.33
N ALA A 22 -16.17 -9.80 -3.24
CA ALA A 22 -16.00 -11.25 -3.18
C ALA A 22 -14.52 -11.65 -3.24
N TYR A 23 -13.71 -10.97 -4.06
CA TYR A 23 -12.26 -11.17 -4.10
C TYR A 23 -11.60 -10.84 -2.75
N MET A 24 -11.87 -9.68 -2.16
CA MET A 24 -11.30 -9.29 -0.86
C MET A 24 -11.72 -10.22 0.29
N MET A 25 -12.90 -10.82 0.21
CA MET A 25 -13.33 -11.85 1.16
C MET A 25 -12.49 -13.13 1.04
N ARG A 26 -12.19 -13.58 -0.18
CA ARG A 26 -11.32 -14.75 -0.41
C ARG A 26 -9.90 -14.50 0.10
N GLU A 27 -9.38 -13.29 -0.10
CA GLU A 27 -8.08 -12.86 0.46
C GLU A 27 -8.04 -12.93 2.01
N ALA A 28 -9.20 -12.74 2.65
CA ALA A 28 -9.38 -12.93 4.09
C ALA A 28 -9.72 -14.38 4.47
N SER A 29 -9.51 -15.34 3.56
CA SER A 29 -9.81 -16.76 3.72
C SER A 29 -11.30 -17.05 3.98
N MET A 30 -12.20 -16.20 3.48
CA MET A 30 -13.66 -16.40 3.56
C MET A 30 -14.21 -16.96 2.25
N ASP A 31 -15.30 -17.74 2.34
CA ASP A 31 -16.10 -18.16 1.19
C ASP A 31 -17.25 -17.15 0.94
N PRO A 32 -17.20 -16.33 -0.13
CA PRO A 32 -18.24 -15.35 -0.41
C PRO A 32 -19.62 -15.98 -0.63
N ALA A 33 -19.70 -17.23 -1.10
CA ALA A 33 -20.99 -17.89 -1.36
C ALA A 33 -21.73 -18.26 -0.06
N ARG A 34 -21.00 -18.36 1.06
CA ARG A 34 -21.57 -18.62 2.39
C ARG A 34 -21.94 -17.34 3.15
N TYR A 35 -21.63 -16.18 2.61
CA TYR A 35 -21.94 -14.91 3.23
C TYR A 35 -23.35 -14.43 2.86
N SER A 36 -24.21 -14.32 3.87
CA SER A 36 -25.61 -13.90 3.71
C SER A 36 -25.86 -12.41 3.98
N GLY A 37 -24.82 -11.63 4.29
CA GLY A 37 -24.93 -10.20 4.55
C GLY A 37 -24.88 -9.34 3.28
N SER A 38 -25.08 -8.03 3.43
CA SER A 38 -24.94 -7.06 2.33
C SER A 38 -23.49 -6.60 2.16
N ALA A 39 -23.21 -5.92 1.05
CA ALA A 39 -21.92 -5.29 0.78
C ALA A 39 -21.42 -4.39 1.93
N ARG A 40 -22.34 -3.77 2.69
CA ARG A 40 -21.99 -2.92 3.85
C ARG A 40 -21.37 -3.70 5.00
N GLY A 41 -21.77 -4.96 5.17
CA GLY A 41 -21.28 -5.80 6.26
C GLY A 41 -19.95 -6.49 5.96
N VAL A 42 -19.46 -6.44 4.71
CA VAL A 42 -18.26 -7.17 4.27
C VAL A 42 -17.03 -6.77 5.09
N ARG A 43 -16.85 -5.47 5.36
CA ARG A 43 -15.70 -4.98 6.15
C ARG A 43 -15.66 -5.59 7.55
N ALA A 44 -16.79 -5.56 8.25
CA ALA A 44 -16.90 -6.15 9.58
C ALA A 44 -16.67 -7.66 9.52
N ALA A 45 -17.24 -8.34 8.52
CA ALA A 45 -17.07 -9.77 8.34
C ALA A 45 -15.60 -10.17 8.07
N ILE A 46 -14.88 -9.41 7.24
CA ILE A 46 -13.43 -9.58 7.01
C ILE A 46 -12.64 -9.36 8.30
N ALA A 47 -12.93 -8.31 9.05
CA ALA A 47 -12.24 -8.04 10.32
C ALA A 47 -12.42 -9.20 11.32
N GLN A 48 -13.63 -9.77 11.42
CA GLN A 48 -13.88 -10.93 12.27
C GLN A 48 -13.17 -12.18 11.77
N ALA A 49 -13.24 -12.48 10.47
CA ALA A 49 -12.54 -13.62 9.87
C ALA A 49 -11.02 -13.55 10.12
N LYS A 50 -10.42 -12.36 9.98
CA LYS A 50 -9.01 -12.15 10.30
C LYS A 50 -8.69 -12.39 11.76
N ARG A 51 -9.55 -12.00 12.71
CA ARG A 51 -9.34 -12.31 14.14
C ARG A 51 -9.42 -13.80 14.44
N GLU A 52 -10.38 -14.52 13.85
CA GLU A 52 -10.47 -15.97 14.02
C GLU A 52 -9.25 -16.69 13.43
N ARG A 53 -8.81 -16.27 12.24
CA ARG A 53 -7.57 -16.75 11.62
C ARG A 53 -6.35 -16.46 12.49
N ALA A 54 -6.29 -15.26 13.05
CA ALA A 54 -5.21 -14.83 13.91
C ALA A 54 -5.11 -15.66 15.19
N LYS A 55 -6.24 -16.04 15.82
CA LYS A 55 -6.27 -16.97 16.95
C LYS A 55 -5.69 -18.34 16.60
N LYS A 56 -5.99 -18.88 15.40
CA LYS A 56 -5.43 -20.16 14.92
C LYS A 56 -3.89 -20.12 14.89
N TYR A 57 -3.32 -18.98 14.51
CA TYR A 57 -1.89 -18.81 14.27
C TYR A 57 -1.13 -18.05 15.36
N GLY A 58 -1.76 -17.74 16.49
CA GLY A 58 -1.12 -16.95 17.57
C GLY A 58 -0.71 -15.54 17.11
N LEU A 59 -1.49 -14.94 16.22
CA LEU A 59 -1.35 -13.54 15.81
C LEU A 59 -2.29 -12.72 16.71
N GLU A 60 -1.75 -11.77 17.49
CA GLU A 60 -2.48 -11.04 18.55
C GLU A 60 -3.41 -9.94 18.00
N TYR A 61 -4.30 -10.29 17.05
CA TYR A 61 -5.13 -9.34 16.30
C TYR A 61 -6.33 -8.79 17.09
N GLU A 62 -6.63 -9.34 18.26
CA GLU A 62 -7.65 -8.81 19.17
C GLU A 62 -7.35 -7.37 19.64
N ARG A 63 -6.09 -6.94 19.55
CA ARG A 63 -5.64 -5.59 19.92
C ARG A 63 -5.94 -4.54 18.86
N PHE A 64 -6.22 -4.96 17.63
CA PHE A 64 -6.44 -4.05 16.52
C PHE A 64 -7.91 -3.70 16.35
N THR A 65 -8.17 -2.46 15.98
CA THR A 65 -9.50 -2.01 15.53
C THR A 65 -9.86 -2.63 14.19
N ASP A 66 -11.15 -2.67 13.85
CA ASP A 66 -11.60 -3.20 12.54
C ASP A 66 -10.95 -2.46 11.36
N GLY A 67 -10.76 -1.14 11.47
CA GLY A 67 -10.06 -0.35 10.46
C GLY A 67 -8.58 -0.70 10.32
N GLN A 68 -7.90 -1.07 11.40
CA GLN A 68 -6.51 -1.56 11.32
C GLN A 68 -6.41 -2.95 10.70
N LEU A 69 -7.47 -3.77 10.79
CA LEU A 69 -7.51 -5.10 10.16
C LEU A 69 -7.94 -5.10 8.70
N THR A 70 -8.52 -4.01 8.22
CA THR A 70 -9.11 -3.93 6.88
C THR A 70 -8.48 -2.87 5.99
N ASP A 71 -8.16 -1.70 6.52
CA ASP A 71 -7.77 -0.55 5.72
C ASP A 71 -6.28 -0.48 5.45
N SER A 72 -5.90 0.20 4.37
CA SER A 72 -4.49 0.52 4.12
C SER A 72 -4.09 1.78 4.86
N TRP A 73 -3.14 1.62 5.79
CA TRP A 73 -2.56 2.69 6.59
C TRP A 73 -1.25 3.17 5.97
N ALA A 74 -1.36 4.09 5.01
CA ALA A 74 -0.22 4.75 4.39
C ALA A 74 0.26 5.96 5.21
N THR A 75 1.44 5.85 5.82
CA THR A 75 2.15 6.93 6.53
C THR A 75 3.50 7.23 5.88
N GLY A 76 4.12 8.35 6.23
CA GLY A 76 5.43 8.73 5.72
C GLY A 76 6.35 9.23 6.82
N VAL A 77 7.63 8.91 6.70
CA VAL A 77 8.71 9.48 7.52
C VAL A 77 9.50 10.40 6.61
N PHE A 78 9.46 11.69 6.92
CA PHE A 78 10.22 12.71 6.19
C PHE A 78 11.72 12.41 6.29
N PRO A 79 12.51 12.57 5.21
CA PRO A 79 12.11 13.17 3.93
C PRO A 79 11.62 12.18 2.87
N ASN A 80 11.85 10.89 3.01
CA ASN A 80 11.87 10.03 1.83
C ASN A 80 11.41 8.59 2.05
N VAL A 81 10.71 8.30 3.15
CA VAL A 81 10.17 6.96 3.40
C VAL A 81 8.65 7.03 3.43
N GLN A 82 8.01 6.14 2.68
CA GLN A 82 6.59 5.84 2.79
C GLN A 82 6.40 4.41 3.29
N LEU A 83 5.38 4.23 4.14
CA LEU A 83 5.07 2.97 4.81
C LEU A 83 3.60 2.64 4.57
N GLY A 84 3.33 1.52 3.94
CA GLY A 84 2.02 0.87 3.94
C GLY A 84 1.98 -0.16 5.06
N LEU A 85 1.16 0.07 6.08
CA LEU A 85 1.10 -0.82 7.25
C LEU A 85 -0.20 -1.61 7.29
N HIS A 86 -0.06 -2.89 7.59
CA HIS A 86 -1.17 -3.78 7.87
C HIS A 86 -0.72 -4.88 8.87
N PRO A 87 -1.63 -5.47 9.66
CA PRO A 87 -1.29 -6.50 10.63
C PRO A 87 -0.45 -7.69 10.11
N GLU A 88 -0.60 -8.06 8.84
CA GLU A 88 0.11 -9.18 8.21
C GLU A 88 1.55 -8.82 7.78
N GLY A 89 1.88 -7.52 7.73
CA GLY A 89 3.13 -7.06 7.11
C GLY A 89 3.20 -5.56 6.84
N ALA A 90 4.43 -5.09 6.58
CA ALA A 90 4.74 -3.71 6.29
C ALA A 90 5.38 -3.58 4.90
N PHE A 91 4.85 -2.67 4.09
CA PHE A 91 5.43 -2.32 2.79
C PHE A 91 6.18 -1.00 2.90
N LEU A 92 7.49 -1.04 2.68
CA LEU A 92 8.40 0.10 2.78
C LEU A 92 8.79 0.56 1.38
N MET A 93 8.73 1.87 1.18
CA MET A 93 9.06 2.55 -0.06
C MET A 93 10.03 3.69 0.26
N ARG A 94 11.25 3.64 -0.26
CA ARG A 94 12.27 4.67 -0.05
C ARG A 94 12.64 5.34 -1.37
N PHE A 95 12.68 6.66 -1.34
CA PHE A 95 13.00 7.49 -2.49
C PHE A 95 14.39 8.09 -2.27
N MET A 96 15.43 7.49 -2.84
CA MET A 96 16.82 7.87 -2.59
C MET A 96 17.32 8.78 -3.71
N PRO A 97 17.65 10.06 -3.46
CA PRO A 97 18.14 10.96 -4.50
C PRO A 97 19.37 10.39 -5.22
N HIS A 98 19.45 10.58 -6.53
CA HIS A 98 20.64 10.21 -7.27
C HIS A 98 21.82 11.14 -6.89
N PRO A 99 23.05 10.62 -6.70
CA PRO A 99 24.16 11.39 -6.14
C PRO A 99 24.59 12.61 -6.98
N SER A 100 24.32 12.60 -8.29
CA SER A 100 24.78 13.65 -9.21
C SER A 100 23.72 14.18 -10.17
N ASP A 101 22.49 13.63 -10.14
CA ASP A 101 21.46 13.97 -11.12
C ASP A 101 20.15 14.27 -10.39
N PRO A 102 19.75 15.55 -10.25
CA PRO A 102 18.54 15.90 -9.52
C PRO A 102 17.25 15.45 -10.22
N GLU A 103 17.32 15.01 -11.48
CA GLU A 103 16.18 14.47 -12.23
C GLU A 103 15.98 12.97 -11.99
N ARG A 104 16.82 12.34 -11.16
CA ARG A 104 16.83 10.90 -10.93
C ARG A 104 16.84 10.58 -9.44
N PHE A 105 16.29 9.41 -9.13
CA PHE A 105 16.34 8.82 -7.80
C PHE A 105 16.32 7.29 -7.93
N TYR A 106 16.70 6.59 -6.88
CA TYR A 106 16.51 5.15 -6.73
C TYR A 106 15.27 4.90 -5.90
N TYR A 107 14.43 3.98 -6.37
CA TYR A 107 13.22 3.58 -5.70
C TYR A 107 13.42 2.22 -5.04
N ASP A 108 13.66 2.20 -3.73
CA ASP A 108 13.83 0.95 -2.99
C ASP A 108 12.47 0.53 -2.41
N THR A 109 12.03 -0.68 -2.75
CA THR A 109 10.82 -1.27 -2.16
C THR A 109 11.17 -2.50 -1.35
N MET A 110 10.45 -2.72 -0.25
CA MET A 110 10.66 -3.87 0.63
C MET A 110 9.37 -4.25 1.33
N THR A 111 8.95 -5.50 1.19
CA THR A 111 7.83 -6.06 1.93
C THR A 111 8.36 -6.88 3.10
N LEU A 112 8.00 -6.49 4.31
CA LEU A 112 8.31 -7.21 5.54
C LEU A 112 7.07 -7.98 5.98
N VAL A 113 7.20 -9.28 6.11
CA VAL A 113 6.13 -10.17 6.60
C VAL A 113 6.59 -10.90 7.84
N ARG A 114 5.64 -11.20 8.73
CA ARG A 114 5.91 -12.09 9.85
C ARG A 114 5.76 -13.54 9.37
N PRO A 115 6.78 -14.39 9.50
CA PRO A 115 6.63 -15.82 9.22
C PRO A 115 5.58 -16.48 10.10
N VAL A 116 4.84 -17.42 9.52
CA VAL A 116 3.88 -18.26 10.22
C VAL A 116 4.18 -19.70 9.81
N ASP A 117 4.43 -20.56 10.80
CA ASP A 117 4.75 -21.98 10.60
C ASP A 117 3.46 -22.80 10.36
N ASP A 118 2.79 -22.51 9.24
CA ASP A 118 1.63 -23.25 8.74
C ASP A 118 1.58 -23.14 7.20
N PRO A 119 1.57 -24.26 6.46
CA PRO A 119 1.61 -24.25 4.99
C PRO A 119 0.35 -23.68 4.34
N ASP A 120 -0.77 -23.58 5.07
CA ASP A 120 -2.02 -22.98 4.60
C ASP A 120 -2.08 -21.48 4.94
N TYR A 121 -1.09 -20.92 5.62
CA TYR A 121 -1.00 -19.48 5.84
C TYR A 121 -0.36 -18.78 4.63
N ALA A 122 -1.06 -17.79 4.11
CA ALA A 122 -0.53 -16.86 3.13
C ALA A 122 -0.81 -15.42 3.58
N VAL A 123 0.15 -14.53 3.32
CA VAL A 123 -0.12 -13.10 3.41
C VAL A 123 -1.07 -12.70 2.27
N PRO A 124 -1.90 -11.68 2.47
CA PRO A 124 -2.80 -11.20 1.42
C PRO A 124 -2.02 -10.79 0.15
N GLY A 125 -2.54 -11.14 -1.02
CA GLY A 125 -1.92 -10.87 -2.32
C GLY A 125 -1.74 -9.37 -2.62
N TRP A 126 -2.53 -8.50 -1.98
CA TRP A 126 -2.32 -7.06 -2.09
C TRP A 126 -0.98 -6.57 -1.49
N MET A 127 -0.28 -7.40 -0.70
CA MET A 127 1.11 -7.13 -0.27
C MET A 127 2.14 -7.25 -1.41
N GLY A 128 1.72 -7.71 -2.59
CA GLY A 128 2.54 -7.68 -3.80
C GLY A 128 3.76 -8.61 -3.76
N LEU A 129 3.73 -9.68 -2.95
CA LEU A 129 4.79 -10.68 -3.00
C LEU A 129 4.72 -11.44 -4.33
N PRO A 130 5.84 -11.64 -5.04
CA PRO A 130 5.90 -12.51 -6.21
C PRO A 130 5.35 -13.91 -5.91
N GLU A 131 4.75 -14.55 -6.91
CA GLU A 131 4.26 -15.91 -6.77
C GLU A 131 5.40 -16.87 -6.40
N GLY A 132 5.16 -17.74 -5.41
CA GLY A 132 6.16 -18.68 -4.92
C GLY A 132 7.23 -18.07 -4.01
N THR A 133 7.09 -16.80 -3.60
CA THR A 133 7.98 -16.19 -2.59
C THR A 133 7.96 -17.02 -1.31
N ASP A 134 9.15 -17.41 -0.84
CA ASP A 134 9.28 -18.05 0.47
C ASP A 134 8.96 -17.07 1.59
N THR A 135 8.01 -17.45 2.44
CA THR A 135 7.57 -16.67 3.60
C THR A 135 7.86 -17.36 4.94
N SER A 136 8.63 -18.46 4.91
CA SER A 136 9.07 -19.20 6.09
C SER A 136 9.99 -18.39 7.01
N GLY A 137 10.68 -17.38 6.46
CA GLY A 137 11.68 -16.59 7.16
C GLY A 137 13.05 -17.28 7.30
N GLU A 138 13.20 -18.51 6.82
CA GLU A 138 14.47 -19.24 6.82
C GLU A 138 15.47 -18.67 5.80
N PHE A 139 14.95 -18.16 4.68
CA PHE A 139 15.74 -17.59 3.61
C PHE A 139 15.38 -16.13 3.40
N ARG A 140 16.41 -15.27 3.35
CA ARG A 140 16.24 -13.90 2.90
C ARG A 140 16.29 -13.89 1.36
N PRO A 141 15.27 -13.38 0.67
CA PRO A 141 15.32 -13.27 -0.79
C PRO A 141 16.44 -12.32 -1.23
N ASP A 142 16.99 -12.60 -2.40
CA ASP A 142 17.97 -11.73 -3.05
C ASP A 142 17.36 -10.37 -3.38
N THR A 143 18.20 -9.35 -3.45
CA THR A 143 17.76 -8.02 -3.89
C THR A 143 17.72 -7.98 -5.42
N GLU A 144 16.54 -7.69 -5.96
CA GLU A 144 16.33 -7.49 -7.39
C GLU A 144 16.59 -6.02 -7.76
N TYR A 145 17.23 -5.82 -8.92
CA TYR A 145 17.53 -4.49 -9.45
C TYR A 145 16.95 -4.39 -10.86
N VAL A 146 16.16 -3.35 -11.08
CA VAL A 146 15.56 -3.06 -12.38
C VAL A 146 16.13 -1.76 -12.91
N ALA A 147 16.57 -1.76 -14.17
CA ALA A 147 17.13 -0.57 -14.79
C ALA A 147 16.05 0.46 -15.13
N SER A 148 16.43 1.73 -15.23
CA SER A 148 15.52 2.79 -15.69
C SER A 148 15.00 2.48 -17.09
N GLY A 149 13.69 2.51 -17.27
CA GLY A 149 13.03 2.22 -18.55
C GLY A 149 12.63 0.76 -18.75
N GLU A 150 12.97 -0.13 -17.82
CA GLU A 150 12.45 -1.49 -17.77
C GLU A 150 11.23 -1.55 -16.83
N PRO A 151 10.20 -2.35 -17.14
CA PRO A 151 9.06 -2.54 -16.24
C PRO A 151 9.51 -3.18 -14.93
N PRO A 152 9.30 -2.54 -13.77
CA PRO A 152 9.78 -3.07 -12.51
C PRO A 152 8.87 -4.20 -11.97
N ASN A 153 7.70 -4.40 -12.58
CA ASN A 153 6.72 -5.45 -12.24
C ASN A 153 6.38 -5.46 -10.75
N LEU A 154 6.28 -4.26 -10.16
CA LEU A 154 5.98 -4.08 -8.72
C LEU A 154 4.48 -4.21 -8.42
N GLY A 155 3.71 -4.60 -9.42
CA GLY A 155 2.26 -4.68 -9.39
C GLY A 155 1.61 -3.45 -10.03
N LEU A 156 0.37 -3.65 -10.50
CA LEU A 156 -0.34 -2.73 -11.37
C LEU A 156 -0.32 -1.26 -10.91
N VAL A 157 -0.47 -1.01 -9.62
CA VAL A 157 -0.55 0.36 -9.07
C VAL A 157 0.82 1.04 -9.06
N LEU A 158 1.86 0.34 -8.63
CA LEU A 158 3.21 0.91 -8.56
C LEU A 158 3.83 1.07 -9.94
N ASP A 159 3.51 0.15 -10.85
CA ASP A 159 3.92 0.28 -12.25
C ASP A 159 3.29 1.54 -12.88
N GLN A 160 1.99 1.80 -12.64
CA GLN A 160 1.31 3.02 -13.10
C GLN A 160 1.94 4.30 -12.51
N ASP A 161 2.29 4.30 -11.22
CA ASP A 161 2.99 5.44 -10.60
C ASP A 161 4.37 5.66 -11.26
N SER A 162 5.11 4.59 -11.52
CA SER A 162 6.44 4.66 -12.14
C SER A 162 6.42 5.23 -13.57
N GLU A 163 5.39 4.89 -14.35
CA GLU A 163 5.19 5.39 -15.72
C GLU A 163 4.84 6.89 -15.76
N LEU A 164 4.18 7.40 -14.70
CA LEU A 164 3.75 8.79 -14.62
C LEU A 164 4.89 9.74 -14.22
N LEU A 165 5.84 9.29 -13.40
CA LEU A 165 6.91 10.14 -12.87
C LEU A 165 7.73 10.88 -13.94
N PRO A 166 8.22 10.23 -15.02
CA PRO A 166 8.96 10.93 -16.08
C PRO A 166 8.12 11.99 -16.80
N VAL A 167 6.82 11.75 -16.94
CA VAL A 167 5.88 12.68 -17.59
C VAL A 167 5.71 13.93 -16.73
N VAL A 168 5.51 13.76 -15.41
CA VAL A 168 5.44 14.86 -14.44
C VAL A 168 6.73 15.66 -14.45
N GLN A 169 7.88 14.98 -14.35
CA GLN A 169 9.20 15.64 -14.35
C GLN A 169 9.42 16.52 -15.58
N LYS A 170 9.05 16.01 -16.77
CA LYS A 170 9.11 16.79 -18.02
C LYS A 170 8.19 18.02 -17.96
N GLY A 171 7.01 17.91 -17.36
CA GLY A 171 6.07 19.01 -17.17
C GLY A 171 6.64 20.12 -16.26
N LEU A 172 7.33 19.75 -15.18
CA LEU A 172 7.96 20.68 -14.24
C LEU A 172 9.04 21.56 -14.89
N ARG A 173 9.65 21.09 -15.99
CA ARG A 173 10.63 21.85 -16.78
C ARG A 173 10.00 22.84 -17.77
N SER A 174 8.68 22.86 -17.92
CA SER A 174 8.01 23.81 -18.80
C SER A 174 8.23 25.26 -18.35
N ARG A 175 8.57 26.15 -19.30
CA ARG A 175 8.66 27.60 -19.03
C ARG A 175 7.34 28.19 -18.53
N GLY A 176 6.21 27.56 -18.84
CA GLY A 176 4.89 27.98 -18.38
C GLY A 176 4.51 27.45 -16.99
N PHE A 177 5.33 26.57 -16.39
CA PHE A 177 5.04 26.04 -15.07
C PHE A 177 5.46 27.05 -13.99
N ALA A 178 4.48 27.58 -13.27
CA ALA A 178 4.68 28.55 -12.18
C ALA A 178 4.63 27.93 -10.78
N GLY A 179 4.60 26.59 -10.69
CA GLY A 179 4.40 25.85 -9.46
C GLY A 179 3.07 25.11 -9.40
N PRO A 180 2.94 24.14 -8.48
CA PRO A 180 1.74 23.31 -8.35
C PRO A 180 0.56 24.10 -7.74
N LEU A 181 -0.63 23.90 -8.30
CA LEU A 181 -1.89 24.36 -7.70
C LEU A 181 -2.50 23.22 -6.89
N TRP A 182 -2.42 23.35 -5.57
CA TRP A 182 -2.92 22.32 -4.68
C TRP A 182 -4.42 22.42 -4.47
N SER A 183 -5.10 21.29 -4.44
CA SER A 183 -6.49 21.10 -4.02
C SER A 183 -6.61 20.87 -2.51
N GLU A 184 -7.85 20.81 -2.00
CA GLU A 184 -8.13 20.52 -0.59
C GLU A 184 -7.73 19.09 -0.17
N GLN A 185 -7.57 18.17 -1.12
CA GLN A 185 -7.19 16.78 -0.86
C GLN A 185 -5.67 16.59 -0.71
N GLU A 186 -4.87 17.58 -1.13
CA GLU A 186 -3.40 17.47 -1.22
C GLU A 186 -2.67 18.07 0.00
N GLN A 187 -3.32 18.05 1.17
CA GLN A 187 -2.78 18.65 2.39
C GLN A 187 -1.42 18.07 2.79
N ARG A 188 -1.22 16.76 2.59
CA ARG A 188 0.06 16.09 2.86
C ARG A 188 1.19 16.59 1.96
N LEU A 189 0.91 16.87 0.68
CA LEU A 189 1.89 17.43 -0.25
C LEU A 189 2.27 18.86 0.14
N ARG A 190 1.26 19.69 0.46
CA ARG A 190 1.51 21.05 0.99
C ARG A 190 2.38 21.03 2.25
N HIS A 191 2.06 20.12 3.19
CA HIS A 191 2.83 19.97 4.41
C HIS A 191 4.27 19.52 4.13
N PHE A 192 4.46 18.56 3.22
CA PHE A 192 5.78 18.11 2.79
C PHE A 192 6.64 19.26 2.26
N HIS A 193 6.12 20.06 1.32
CA HIS A 193 6.85 21.20 0.77
C HIS A 193 7.18 22.24 1.85
N LYS A 194 6.24 22.53 2.75
CA LYS A 194 6.51 23.42 3.88
C LYS A 194 7.63 22.90 4.77
N GLU A 195 7.62 21.62 5.14
CA GLU A 195 8.70 21.05 5.97
C GLU A 195 10.05 21.06 5.23
N LEU A 196 10.06 20.76 3.94
CA LEU A 196 11.25 20.86 3.09
C LEU A 196 11.83 22.28 3.09
N ASP A 197 10.99 23.30 2.88
CA ASP A 197 11.41 24.71 2.89
C ASP A 197 12.03 25.12 4.23
N ARG A 198 11.54 24.59 5.36
CA ARG A 198 12.09 24.87 6.70
C ARG A 198 13.51 24.31 6.87
N TYR A 199 13.78 23.12 6.36
CA TYR A 199 15.14 22.55 6.33
C TYR A 199 16.05 23.34 5.38
N LEU A 200 15.57 23.65 4.16
CA LEU A 200 16.36 24.43 3.19
C LEU A 200 16.65 25.85 3.67
N GLY A 201 15.73 26.45 4.43
CA GLY A 201 15.89 27.76 5.05
C GLY A 201 16.69 27.77 6.35
N GLY A 202 17.10 26.60 6.87
CA GLY A 202 17.89 26.48 8.11
C GLY A 202 17.11 26.68 9.41
N GLU A 203 15.77 26.57 9.40
CA GLU A 203 14.96 26.58 10.63
C GLU A 203 15.09 25.26 11.42
N LYS A 204 15.44 24.18 10.74
CA LYS A 204 15.61 22.82 11.28
C LYS A 204 16.93 22.20 10.86
#